data_AF-A0A0V0HTV0-F1
#
_entry.id   AF-A0A0V0HTV0-F1
#
_cell.length_a   1.000
_cell.length_b   1.000
_cell.length_c   1.000
_cell.angle_alpha   90.00
_cell.angle_beta   90.00
_cell.angle_gamma   90.00
#
_symmetry.space_group_name_H-M   'P 1'
#
loop_
_entity.id
_entity.type
_entity.pdbx_description
1 polymer ?
#
loop_
_entity_poly.entity_id
_entity_poly.type
_entity_poly.pdbx_seq_one_letter_code
_entity_poly.pdbx_strand_id
1 'polypeptide(L)'
;MFNDASSNSDVLVASDAIGMGLNLNISRIIFSTLQKFDGVEVRDLTVPEIKQIAGRAGRYKSNFPIGEVTCLNADDLPLLHSSLDYPSPVLERAGVFPNFDLLYMYSRLHPKHGIHKILEHFMDNAKLSEHYFIANCDELLKVAAIIDTLPLSLHDKYLFCISPVEMDDDISSQGLTQFATNYSNNGLVRLREIFTPGTLKVPTSHTALKELESIHKVLDLYVWLSYRLEESFPDRELASSQKAICSMLIEEFLEGQGWQRPRTKRLTQKSRSISLISQETRQKF
;
A
#
# COMPACT_ATOMS: atom_id res chain seq x y z
N MET A 1 16.46 9.63 -12.21
CA MET A 1 17.12 8.40 -12.67
C MET A 1 16.44 7.82 -13.91
N PHE A 2 15.39 7.01 -13.84
CA PHE A 2 14.84 6.29 -15.03
C PHE A 2 14.44 7.13 -16.26
N ASN A 3 13.79 8.29 -16.10
CA ASN A 3 13.37 9.11 -17.23
C ASN A 3 14.52 9.92 -17.87
N ASP A 4 15.67 9.98 -17.22
CA ASP A 4 16.80 10.78 -17.67
C ASP A 4 17.62 9.99 -18.68
N ALA A 5 17.64 10.47 -19.92
CA ALA A 5 18.37 9.87 -21.03
C ALA A 5 19.89 9.90 -20.84
N SER A 6 20.41 10.71 -19.91
CA SER A 6 21.83 10.75 -19.55
C SER A 6 22.20 9.78 -18.43
N SER A 7 21.21 9.16 -17.77
CA SER A 7 21.44 8.18 -16.72
C SER A 7 21.72 6.78 -17.30
N ASN A 8 22.51 5.98 -16.59
CA ASN A 8 22.79 4.58 -16.96
C ASN A 8 21.68 3.60 -16.51
N SER A 9 20.45 4.07 -16.31
CA SER A 9 19.36 3.30 -15.68
C SER A 9 18.22 3.07 -16.64
N ASP A 10 18.40 2.10 -17.53
CA ASP A 10 17.46 1.80 -18.62
C ASP A 10 16.31 0.86 -18.22
N VAL A 11 16.40 0.22 -17.05
CA VAL A 11 15.44 -0.77 -16.58
C VAL A 11 14.81 -0.32 -15.27
N LEU A 12 13.48 -0.30 -15.23
CA LEU A 12 12.69 -0.06 -14.03
C LEU A 12 12.01 -1.37 -13.60
N VAL A 13 12.25 -1.78 -12.36
CA VAL A 13 11.49 -2.85 -11.70
C VAL A 13 10.51 -2.18 -10.75
N ALA A 14 9.22 -2.46 -10.90
CA ALA A 14 8.18 -1.82 -10.09
C ALA A 14 6.97 -2.74 -9.91
N SER A 15 6.16 -2.44 -8.89
CA SER A 15 4.84 -3.04 -8.68
C SER A 15 3.76 -2.36 -9.52
N ASP A 16 2.50 -2.78 -9.35
CA ASP A 16 1.32 -2.16 -9.94
C ASP A 16 1.12 -0.68 -9.57
N ALA A 17 1.85 -0.18 -8.57
CA ALA A 17 1.90 1.24 -8.21
C ALA A 17 2.22 2.18 -9.39
N ILE A 18 2.96 1.71 -10.41
CA ILE A 18 3.23 2.53 -11.62
C ILE A 18 1.99 2.78 -12.47
N GLY A 19 0.89 2.06 -12.24
CA GLY A 19 -0.37 2.21 -12.95
C GLY A 19 -0.95 3.62 -12.83
N MET A 20 -0.59 4.38 -11.81
CA MET A 20 -1.08 5.74 -11.56
C MET A 20 -0.01 6.67 -10.98
N GLY A 21 -0.28 7.97 -10.95
CA GLY A 21 0.47 8.95 -10.14
C GLY A 21 1.84 9.40 -10.65
N LEU A 22 2.56 8.59 -11.42
CA LEU A 22 3.90 8.95 -11.95
C LEU A 22 3.85 9.26 -13.44
N ASN A 23 4.73 10.13 -13.94
CA ASN A 23 4.98 10.30 -15.37
C ASN A 23 6.26 9.55 -15.74
N LEU A 24 6.14 8.40 -16.42
CA LEU A 24 7.27 7.52 -16.74
C LEU A 24 7.38 7.35 -18.27
N ASN A 25 8.60 7.40 -18.79
CA ASN A 25 8.92 7.24 -20.19
C ASN A 25 9.22 5.77 -20.51
N ILE A 26 8.16 4.95 -20.60
CA ILE A 26 8.29 3.49 -20.75
C ILE A 26 8.05 3.07 -22.20
N SER A 27 9.02 2.36 -22.79
CA SER A 27 8.88 1.75 -24.12
C SER A 27 8.13 0.43 -24.07
N ARG A 28 8.47 -0.42 -23.09
CA ARG A 28 7.94 -1.78 -22.97
C ARG A 28 7.61 -2.14 -21.52
N ILE A 29 6.42 -2.68 -21.31
CA ILE A 29 6.02 -3.33 -20.06
C ILE A 29 6.26 -4.84 -20.18
N ILE A 30 6.89 -5.41 -19.16
CA ILE A 30 7.10 -6.86 -19.05
C ILE A 30 6.47 -7.32 -17.73
N PHE A 31 5.36 -8.05 -17.81
CA PHE A 31 4.74 -8.65 -16.64
C PHE A 31 5.60 -9.82 -16.14
N SER A 32 6.06 -9.75 -14.88
CA SER A 32 6.76 -10.86 -14.24
C SER A 32 5.82 -12.02 -13.91
N THR A 33 4.59 -11.70 -13.55
CA THR A 33 3.46 -12.60 -13.30
C THR A 33 2.15 -11.84 -13.54
N LEU A 34 1.07 -12.57 -13.85
CA LEU A 34 -0.30 -12.03 -13.92
C LEU A 34 -1.11 -12.31 -12.65
N GLN A 35 -0.44 -12.62 -11.55
CA GLN A 35 -1.07 -12.88 -10.25
C GLN A 35 -0.58 -11.89 -9.19
N LYS A 36 -1.45 -11.53 -8.25
CA LYS A 36 -1.11 -10.68 -7.10
C LYS A 36 -1.75 -11.22 -5.81
N PHE A 37 -1.12 -10.91 -4.69
CA PHE A 37 -1.73 -11.04 -3.38
C PHE A 37 -2.54 -9.77 -3.09
N ASP A 38 -3.81 -9.91 -2.75
CA ASP A 38 -4.69 -8.76 -2.45
C ASP A 38 -4.90 -8.49 -0.96
N GLY A 39 -4.12 -9.17 -0.11
CA GLY A 39 -4.26 -9.13 1.35
C GLY A 39 -4.90 -10.40 1.92
N VAL A 40 -5.62 -11.17 1.10
CA VAL A 40 -6.31 -12.39 1.53
C VAL A 40 -5.79 -13.60 0.76
N GLU A 41 -5.77 -13.52 -0.57
CA GLU A 41 -5.35 -14.64 -1.41
C GLU A 41 -4.53 -14.19 -2.62
N VAL A 42 -3.88 -15.16 -3.25
CA VAL A 42 -3.22 -14.94 -4.54
C VAL A 42 -4.25 -15.16 -5.63
N ARG A 43 -4.56 -14.10 -6.38
CA ARG A 43 -5.54 -14.10 -7.48
C ARG A 43 -4.93 -13.55 -8.75
N ASP A 44 -5.58 -13.83 -9.87
CA ASP A 44 -5.23 -13.23 -11.16
C ASP A 44 -5.52 -11.71 -11.16
N LEU A 45 -4.74 -10.97 -11.94
CA LEU A 45 -4.99 -9.55 -12.21
C LEU A 45 -6.30 -9.39 -12.99
N THR A 46 -7.08 -8.39 -12.61
CA THR A 46 -8.31 -8.04 -13.32
C THR A 46 -7.98 -7.37 -14.66
N VAL A 47 -8.92 -7.44 -15.61
CA VAL A 47 -8.78 -6.77 -16.91
C VAL A 47 -8.44 -5.27 -16.78
N PRO A 48 -9.10 -4.48 -15.90
CA PRO A 48 -8.72 -3.09 -15.67
C PRO A 48 -7.29 -2.91 -15.12
N GLU A 49 -6.85 -3.76 -14.18
CA GLU A 49 -5.48 -3.71 -13.63
C GLU A 49 -4.44 -3.95 -14.75
N ILE A 50 -4.63 -4.99 -15.57
CA ILE A 50 -3.75 -5.30 -16.71
C ILE A 50 -3.70 -4.14 -17.68
N LYS A 51 -4.87 -3.61 -18.09
CA LYS A 51 -4.94 -2.49 -19.04
C LYS A 51 -4.29 -1.21 -18.48
N GLN A 52 -4.48 -0.93 -17.19
CA GLN A 52 -3.91 0.23 -16.54
C GLN A 52 -2.37 0.16 -16.53
N ILE A 53 -1.80 -1.00 -16.22
CA ILE A 53 -0.35 -1.21 -16.21
C ILE A 53 0.20 -1.23 -17.64
N ALA A 54 -0.42 -1.98 -18.55
CA ALA A 54 -0.02 -2.07 -19.96
C ALA A 54 -0.02 -0.71 -20.66
N GLY A 55 -1.05 0.11 -20.42
CA GLY A 55 -1.18 1.47 -20.97
C GLY A 55 -0.14 2.48 -20.46
N ARG A 56 0.77 2.07 -19.57
CA ARG A 56 1.93 2.87 -19.18
C ARG A 56 3.02 2.90 -20.25
N ALA A 57 3.07 1.91 -21.14
CA ALA A 57 3.96 1.93 -22.30
C ALA A 57 3.44 2.87 -23.38
N GLY A 58 4.33 3.62 -24.03
CA GLY A 58 3.99 4.43 -25.20
C GLY A 58 3.06 5.63 -24.94
N ARG A 59 3.14 6.23 -23.74
CA ARG A 59 2.30 7.40 -23.39
C ARG A 59 2.57 8.59 -24.33
N TYR A 60 1.53 9.41 -24.54
CA TYR A 60 1.67 10.68 -25.26
C TYR A 60 2.75 11.57 -24.58
N LYS A 61 3.64 12.16 -25.39
CA LYS A 61 4.86 12.89 -24.96
C LYS A 61 5.98 12.04 -24.37
N SER A 62 5.89 10.71 -24.42
CA SER A 62 7.04 9.85 -24.20
C SER A 62 7.94 9.85 -25.43
N ASN A 63 9.20 9.42 -25.29
CA ASN A 63 10.12 9.27 -26.42
C ASN A 63 9.75 8.05 -27.30
N PHE A 64 8.77 7.26 -26.88
CA PHE A 64 8.35 6.03 -27.51
C PHE A 64 6.91 6.19 -28.05
N PRO A 65 6.73 6.48 -29.36
CA PRO A 65 5.40 6.68 -29.93
C PRO A 65 4.56 5.41 -29.96
N ILE A 66 5.18 4.24 -29.82
CA ILE A 66 4.53 2.92 -29.78
C ILE A 66 4.98 2.23 -28.49
N GLY A 67 4.01 1.74 -27.71
CA GLY A 67 4.25 0.97 -26.49
C GLY A 67 4.15 -0.53 -26.73
N GLU A 68 5.08 -1.29 -26.18
CA GLU A 68 5.07 -2.76 -26.24
C GLU A 68 4.70 -3.36 -24.89
N VAL A 69 4.07 -4.53 -24.90
CA VAL A 69 3.67 -5.25 -23.69
C VAL A 69 3.91 -6.74 -23.89
N THR A 70 4.52 -7.41 -22.91
CA THR A 70 4.76 -8.85 -22.94
C THR A 70 4.81 -9.42 -21.53
N CYS A 71 4.93 -10.75 -21.41
CA CYS A 71 5.14 -11.45 -20.16
C CYS A 71 6.55 -12.06 -20.11
N LEU A 72 7.06 -12.28 -18.89
CA LEU A 72 8.32 -13.01 -18.68
C LEU A 72 8.14 -14.51 -18.99
N ASN A 73 6.99 -15.08 -18.60
CA ASN A 73 6.60 -16.44 -18.96
C ASN A 73 5.72 -16.44 -20.23
N ALA A 74 6.04 -17.32 -21.18
CA ALA A 74 5.29 -17.45 -22.43
C ALA A 74 3.88 -17.99 -22.21
N ASP A 75 3.68 -18.81 -21.17
CA ASP A 75 2.37 -19.40 -20.84
C ASP A 75 1.32 -18.35 -20.45
N ASP A 76 1.75 -17.17 -20.00
CA ASP A 76 0.88 -16.06 -19.58
C ASP A 76 0.43 -15.20 -20.78
N LEU A 77 1.08 -15.31 -21.94
CA LEU A 77 0.78 -14.48 -23.11
C LEU A 77 -0.68 -14.61 -23.62
N PRO A 78 -1.28 -15.81 -23.70
CA PRO A 78 -2.68 -15.93 -24.12
C PRO A 78 -3.63 -15.17 -23.20
N LEU A 79 -3.41 -15.23 -21.89
CA LEU A 79 -4.23 -14.52 -20.89
C LEU A 79 -4.07 -13.00 -21.03
N LEU A 80 -2.83 -12.53 -21.20
CA LEU A 80 -2.54 -11.11 -21.43
C LEU A 80 -3.27 -10.59 -22.68
N HIS A 81 -3.14 -11.28 -23.82
CA HIS A 81 -3.80 -10.89 -25.07
C HIS A 81 -5.32 -10.84 -24.90
N SER A 82 -5.91 -11.90 -24.36
CA SER A 82 -7.37 -11.94 -24.14
C SER A 82 -7.85 -10.81 -23.22
N SER A 83 -7.08 -10.46 -22.19
CA SER A 83 -7.41 -9.38 -21.25
C SER A 83 -7.34 -7.99 -21.90
N LEU A 84 -6.37 -7.75 -22.79
CA LEU A 84 -6.23 -6.47 -23.48
C LEU A 84 -7.36 -6.24 -24.50
N ASP A 85 -7.80 -7.31 -25.17
CA ASP A 85 -8.88 -7.26 -26.16
C ASP A 85 -10.28 -7.21 -25.52
N TYR A 86 -10.43 -7.74 -24.30
CA TYR A 86 -11.71 -7.79 -23.60
C TYR A 86 -12.23 -6.39 -23.21
N PRO A 87 -13.51 -6.02 -23.43
CA PRO A 87 -14.03 -4.71 -23.03
C PRO A 87 -13.95 -4.50 -21.51
N SER A 88 -13.68 -3.27 -21.07
CA SER A 88 -13.65 -2.99 -19.63
C SER A 88 -15.04 -3.21 -19.02
N PRO A 89 -15.16 -3.94 -17.89
CA PRO A 89 -16.44 -4.19 -17.26
C PRO A 89 -17.08 -2.88 -16.78
N VAL A 90 -18.42 -2.82 -16.85
CA VAL A 90 -19.18 -1.69 -16.33
C VAL A 90 -19.27 -1.82 -14.80
N LEU A 91 -19.07 -0.73 -14.08
CA LEU A 91 -19.23 -0.69 -12.63
C LEU A 91 -20.72 -0.62 -12.28
N GLU A 92 -21.22 -1.60 -11.54
CA GLU A 92 -22.65 -1.73 -11.19
C GLU A 92 -22.98 -1.19 -9.79
N ARG A 93 -21.96 -1.08 -8.92
CA ARG A 93 -22.14 -0.75 -7.50
C ARG A 93 -21.12 0.26 -7.02
N ALA A 94 -21.53 1.12 -6.08
CA ALA A 94 -20.67 2.10 -5.43
C ALA A 94 -20.44 1.74 -3.95
N GLY A 95 -19.20 1.94 -3.48
CA GLY A 95 -18.85 1.77 -2.08
C GLY A 95 -19.39 2.94 -1.25
N VAL A 96 -20.04 2.64 -0.14
CA VAL A 96 -20.42 3.62 0.89
C VAL A 96 -19.66 3.35 2.17
N PHE A 97 -19.42 4.40 2.94
CA PHE A 97 -18.64 4.34 4.17
C PHE A 97 -19.45 4.86 5.36
N PRO A 98 -19.34 4.26 6.56
CA PRO A 98 -20.04 4.75 7.75
C PRO A 98 -19.58 6.17 8.08
N ASN A 99 -20.49 7.15 7.98
CA ASN A 99 -20.18 8.53 8.33
C ASN A 99 -20.45 8.80 9.82
N PHE A 100 -19.84 9.87 10.35
CA PHE A 100 -20.00 10.23 11.76
C PHE A 100 -21.46 10.46 12.16
N ASP A 101 -22.24 11.15 11.33
CA ASP A 101 -23.63 11.51 11.65
C ASP A 101 -24.52 10.29 11.87
N LEU A 102 -24.37 9.26 11.04
CA LEU A 102 -25.09 7.99 11.16
C LEU A 102 -24.68 7.26 12.45
N LEU A 103 -23.37 7.22 12.75
CA LEU A 103 -22.87 6.58 13.97
C LEU A 103 -23.28 7.34 15.22
N TYR A 104 -23.32 8.68 15.15
CA TYR A 104 -23.82 9.54 16.22
C TYR A 104 -25.29 9.24 16.50
N MET A 105 -26.15 9.22 15.46
CA MET A 105 -27.56 8.85 15.58
C MET A 105 -27.73 7.45 16.18
N TYR A 106 -26.93 6.48 15.75
CA TYR A 106 -26.95 5.12 16.28
C TYR A 106 -26.57 5.07 17.76
N SER A 107 -25.53 5.82 18.16
CA SER A 107 -25.07 5.89 19.56
C SER A 107 -26.16 6.40 20.52
N ARG A 108 -27.04 7.30 20.05
CA ARG A 108 -28.15 7.85 20.84
C ARG A 108 -29.21 6.80 21.18
N LEU A 109 -29.42 5.83 20.31
CA LEU A 109 -30.31 4.69 20.54
C LEU A 109 -29.67 3.61 21.43
N HIS A 110 -28.35 3.64 21.55
CA HIS A 110 -27.54 2.61 22.16
C HIS A 110 -26.47 3.18 23.11
N PRO A 111 -26.86 3.89 24.19
CA PRO A 111 -25.94 4.68 25.02
C PRO A 111 -24.91 3.85 25.81
N LYS A 112 -25.07 2.53 25.87
CA LYS A 112 -24.13 1.60 26.54
C LYS A 112 -23.08 1.02 25.60
N HIS A 113 -23.22 1.22 24.28
CA HIS A 113 -22.29 0.68 23.30
C HIS A 113 -21.20 1.72 23.02
N GLY A 114 -19.94 1.27 23.07
CA GLY A 114 -18.81 2.05 22.58
C GLY A 114 -18.72 2.01 21.05
N ILE A 115 -17.78 2.77 20.48
CA ILE A 115 -17.72 2.99 19.04
C ILE A 115 -17.49 1.68 18.26
N HIS A 116 -16.72 0.74 18.82
CA HIS A 116 -16.42 -0.52 18.16
C HIS A 116 -17.69 -1.35 17.96
N LYS A 117 -18.51 -1.49 19.02
CA LYS A 117 -19.79 -2.20 18.94
C LYS A 117 -20.81 -1.48 18.06
N ILE A 118 -20.81 -0.14 18.08
CA ILE A 118 -21.68 0.65 17.20
C ILE A 118 -21.34 0.37 15.73
N LEU A 119 -20.05 0.36 15.39
CA LEU A 119 -19.57 0.06 14.05
C LEU A 119 -19.88 -1.38 13.63
N GLU A 120 -19.56 -2.36 14.47
CA GLU A 120 -19.86 -3.77 14.22
C GLU A 120 -21.35 -3.97 13.92
N HIS A 121 -22.23 -3.48 14.79
CA HIS A 121 -23.67 -3.55 14.57
C HIS A 121 -24.12 -2.78 13.33
N PHE A 122 -23.54 -1.61 13.04
CA PHE A 122 -23.87 -0.85 11.84
C PHE A 122 -23.54 -1.67 10.58
N MET A 123 -22.37 -2.29 10.53
CA MET A 123 -21.93 -3.13 9.41
C MET A 123 -22.84 -4.35 9.23
N ASP A 124 -23.21 -5.02 10.31
CA ASP A 124 -24.05 -6.23 10.26
C ASP A 124 -25.51 -5.95 9.88
N ASN A 125 -26.02 -4.76 10.20
CA ASN A 125 -27.44 -4.43 10.05
C ASN A 125 -27.72 -3.41 8.93
N ALA A 126 -26.69 -2.84 8.30
CA ALA A 126 -26.86 -1.87 7.23
C ALA A 126 -27.60 -2.49 6.03
N LYS A 127 -28.74 -1.90 5.69
CA LYS A 127 -29.51 -2.26 4.49
C LYS A 127 -29.22 -1.27 3.39
N LEU A 128 -28.66 -1.76 2.31
CA LEU A 128 -28.32 -0.98 1.12
C LEU A 128 -29.23 -1.40 -0.04
N SER A 129 -29.45 -0.48 -0.99
CA SER A 129 -30.01 -0.88 -2.28
C SER A 129 -28.97 -1.68 -3.08
N GLU A 130 -29.44 -2.36 -4.13
CA GLU A 130 -28.61 -3.25 -4.97
C GLU A 130 -27.38 -2.57 -5.58
N HIS A 131 -27.43 -1.25 -5.79
CA HIS A 131 -26.35 -0.45 -6.38
C HIS A 131 -25.27 0.00 -5.39
N TYR A 132 -25.32 -0.44 -4.13
CA TYR A 132 -24.32 -0.06 -3.13
C TYR A 132 -23.76 -1.27 -2.38
N PHE A 133 -22.57 -1.08 -1.81
CA PHE A 133 -21.96 -1.99 -0.86
C PHE A 133 -21.25 -1.19 0.23
N ILE A 134 -21.12 -1.76 1.43
CA ILE A 134 -20.28 -1.13 2.44
C ILE A 134 -18.82 -1.41 2.06
N ALA A 135 -18.01 -0.35 1.97
CA ALA A 135 -16.58 -0.48 1.72
C ALA A 135 -15.89 -1.26 2.85
N ASN A 136 -14.71 -1.83 2.57
CA ASN A 136 -13.93 -2.52 3.59
C ASN A 136 -13.63 -1.56 4.75
N CYS A 137 -13.99 -1.98 5.97
CA CYS A 137 -13.84 -1.22 7.20
C CYS A 137 -12.98 -1.99 8.24
N ASP A 138 -12.17 -2.96 7.82
CA ASP A 138 -11.42 -3.85 8.70
C ASP A 138 -10.43 -3.05 9.56
N GLU A 139 -9.61 -2.19 8.93
CA GLU A 139 -8.69 -1.31 9.65
C GLU A 139 -9.43 -0.37 10.62
N LEU A 140 -10.57 0.17 10.20
CA LEU A 140 -11.40 1.02 11.04
C LEU A 140 -11.91 0.26 12.28
N LEU A 141 -12.33 -1.00 12.13
CA LEU A 141 -12.76 -1.86 13.25
C LEU A 141 -11.59 -2.23 14.17
N LYS A 142 -10.42 -2.54 13.61
CA LYS A 142 -9.18 -2.80 14.37
C LYS A 142 -8.79 -1.60 15.23
N VAL A 143 -8.79 -0.40 14.65
CA VAL A 143 -8.52 0.84 15.40
C VAL A 143 -9.58 1.07 16.48
N ALA A 144 -10.87 0.93 16.11
CA ALA A 144 -11.97 1.10 17.05
C ALA A 144 -11.83 0.20 18.28
N ALA A 145 -11.40 -1.06 18.11
CA ALA A 145 -11.21 -2.00 19.22
C ALA A 145 -10.22 -1.48 20.29
N ILE A 146 -9.17 -0.78 19.87
CA ILE A 146 -8.15 -0.20 20.77
C ILE A 146 -8.67 1.10 21.38
N ILE A 147 -9.14 2.01 20.54
CA ILE A 147 -9.52 3.37 20.92
C ILE A 147 -10.76 3.38 21.83
N ASP A 148 -11.64 2.38 21.74
CA ASP A 148 -12.84 2.34 22.54
C ASP A 148 -12.58 2.20 24.05
N THR A 149 -11.40 1.70 24.43
CA THR A 149 -10.93 1.60 25.82
C THR A 149 -10.59 2.95 26.44
N LEU A 150 -10.37 3.99 25.62
CA LEU A 150 -9.94 5.31 26.06
C LEU A 150 -11.15 6.22 26.37
N PRO A 151 -11.06 7.10 27.38
CA PRO A 151 -12.12 8.05 27.74
C PRO A 151 -12.17 9.26 26.79
N LEU A 152 -12.37 9.00 25.49
CA LEU A 152 -12.48 9.99 24.43
C LEU A 152 -13.94 10.26 24.04
N SER A 153 -14.21 11.45 23.49
CA SER A 153 -15.51 11.76 22.90
C SER A 153 -15.77 10.84 21.70
N LEU A 154 -17.04 10.56 21.38
CA LEU A 154 -17.38 9.73 20.22
C LEU A 154 -16.81 10.29 18.91
N HIS A 155 -16.79 11.62 18.79
CA HIS A 155 -16.21 12.31 17.63
C HIS A 155 -14.71 12.05 17.51
N ASP A 156 -13.96 12.20 18.59
CA ASP A 156 -12.50 11.98 18.55
C ASP A 156 -12.19 10.50 18.33
N LYS A 157 -12.95 9.60 18.95
CA LYS A 157 -12.83 8.16 18.67
C LYS A 157 -13.01 7.88 17.18
N TYR A 158 -14.05 8.42 16.56
CA TYR A 158 -14.30 8.27 15.13
C TYR A 158 -13.15 8.85 14.29
N LEU A 159 -12.64 10.03 14.66
CA LEU A 159 -11.52 10.67 13.97
C LEU A 159 -10.25 9.80 13.97
N PHE A 160 -9.92 9.18 15.11
CA PHE A 160 -8.82 8.21 15.17
C PHE A 160 -9.12 6.96 14.33
N CYS A 161 -10.36 6.47 14.34
CA CYS A 161 -10.77 5.29 13.55
C CYS A 161 -10.64 5.49 12.04
N ILE A 162 -10.83 6.71 11.53
CA ILE A 162 -10.66 7.03 10.10
C ILE A 162 -9.25 7.50 9.75
N SER A 163 -8.34 7.56 10.73
CA SER A 163 -6.96 7.98 10.48
C SER A 163 -6.21 6.92 9.65
N PRO A 164 -5.30 7.32 8.75
CA PRO A 164 -4.59 6.39 7.88
C PRO A 164 -3.50 5.68 8.68
N VAL A 165 -3.81 4.47 9.16
CA VAL A 165 -2.90 3.61 9.91
C VAL A 165 -3.06 2.17 9.44
N GLU A 166 -1.95 1.45 9.40
CA GLU A 166 -1.93 0.01 9.14
C GLU A 166 -1.72 -0.71 10.46
N MET A 167 -2.76 -1.39 10.95
CA MET A 167 -2.75 -2.02 12.27
C MET A 167 -1.92 -3.30 12.34
N ASP A 168 -1.59 -3.89 11.19
CA ASP A 168 -0.72 -5.07 11.09
C ASP A 168 0.78 -4.70 11.16
N ASP A 169 1.12 -3.40 11.14
CA ASP A 169 2.46 -2.90 11.40
C ASP A 169 2.62 -2.51 12.88
N ASP A 170 3.50 -3.22 13.59
CA ASP A 170 3.71 -3.05 15.04
C ASP A 170 4.09 -1.63 15.45
N ILE A 171 4.93 -0.95 14.64
CA ILE A 171 5.39 0.41 14.94
C ILE A 171 4.24 1.40 14.72
N SER A 172 3.48 1.27 13.63
CA SER A 172 2.34 2.13 13.31
C SER A 172 1.21 1.99 14.32
N SER A 173 0.85 0.76 14.69
CA SER A 173 -0.18 0.47 15.69
C SER A 173 0.19 0.99 17.08
N GLN A 174 1.47 0.86 17.49
CA GLN A 174 1.98 1.45 18.72
C GLN A 174 1.96 2.98 18.68
N GLY A 175 2.36 3.58 17.55
CA GLY A 175 2.33 5.03 17.34
C GLY A 175 0.93 5.61 17.51
N LEU A 176 -0.07 5.01 16.87
CA LEU A 176 -1.48 5.37 17.03
C LEU A 176 -1.93 5.26 18.48
N THR A 177 -1.63 4.14 19.13
CA THR A 177 -2.02 3.88 20.52
C THR A 177 -1.42 4.90 21.48
N GLN A 178 -0.15 5.26 21.28
CA GLN A 178 0.51 6.31 22.06
C GLN A 178 -0.11 7.69 21.83
N PHE A 179 -0.35 8.08 20.57
CA PHE A 179 -0.98 9.35 20.27
C PHE A 179 -2.38 9.47 20.88
N ALA A 180 -3.21 8.43 20.73
CA ALA A 180 -4.54 8.40 21.30
C ALA A 180 -4.52 8.42 22.84
N THR A 181 -3.61 7.67 23.46
CA THR A 181 -3.47 7.64 24.94
C THR A 181 -3.00 9.00 25.47
N ASN A 182 -1.99 9.61 24.85
CA ASN A 182 -1.50 10.93 25.26
C ASN A 182 -2.56 12.01 25.08
N TYR A 183 -3.29 11.96 23.96
CA TYR A 183 -4.42 12.84 23.70
C TYR A 183 -5.51 12.68 24.77
N SER A 184 -5.86 11.44 25.09
CA SER A 184 -6.88 11.15 26.10
C SER A 184 -6.51 11.61 27.51
N ASN A 185 -5.23 11.54 27.88
CA ASN A 185 -4.78 11.88 29.23
C ASN A 185 -4.52 13.38 29.40
N ASN A 186 -3.91 14.02 28.39
CA ASN A 186 -3.36 15.37 28.52
C ASN A 186 -4.00 16.40 27.58
N GLY A 187 -4.82 15.96 26.62
CA GLY A 187 -5.33 16.82 25.54
C GLY A 187 -4.24 17.35 24.60
N LEU A 188 -3.00 16.93 24.78
CA LEU A 188 -1.82 17.44 24.09
C LEU A 188 -0.86 16.29 23.76
N VAL A 189 -0.46 16.19 22.50
CA VAL A 189 0.43 15.18 21.96
C VAL A 189 1.63 15.87 21.34
N ARG A 190 2.69 15.99 22.13
CA ARG A 190 3.97 16.52 21.65
C ARG A 190 4.74 15.44 20.90
N LEU A 191 5.36 15.81 19.79
CA LEU A 191 6.25 14.92 19.06
C LEU A 191 7.66 15.02 19.64
N ARG A 192 8.25 13.87 19.98
CA ARG A 192 9.68 13.80 20.32
C ARG A 192 10.50 13.81 19.03
N GLU A 193 11.57 14.60 19.03
CA GLU A 193 12.54 14.58 17.94
C GLU A 193 13.23 13.21 17.86
N ILE A 194 13.08 12.51 16.72
CA ILE A 194 13.60 11.17 16.50
C ILE A 194 14.99 11.25 15.88
N PHE A 195 15.12 12.03 14.81
CA PHE A 195 16.35 12.29 14.09
C PHE A 195 16.95 13.61 14.55
N THR A 196 18.14 13.52 15.13
CA THR A 196 18.99 14.67 15.47
C THR A 196 20.28 14.62 14.63
N PRO A 197 20.98 15.74 14.40
CA PRO A 197 22.16 15.77 13.52
C PRO A 197 23.26 14.72 13.83
N GLY A 198 23.36 14.23 15.06
CA GLY A 198 24.31 13.17 15.46
C GLY A 198 23.79 11.73 15.35
N THR A 199 22.51 11.52 15.06
CA THR A 199 21.86 10.20 15.00
C THR A 199 21.42 9.78 13.60
N LEU A 200 21.58 10.69 12.61
CA LEU A 200 21.30 10.42 11.20
C LEU A 200 22.20 9.29 10.70
N LYS A 201 21.59 8.15 10.38
CA LYS A 201 22.26 6.99 9.80
C LYS A 201 21.38 6.38 8.73
N VAL A 202 21.97 6.17 7.56
CA VAL A 202 21.34 5.39 6.50
C VAL A 202 21.13 3.96 7.02
N PRO A 203 19.95 3.35 6.78
CA PRO A 203 19.74 1.94 7.07
C PRO A 203 20.83 1.06 6.46
N THR A 204 21.20 -0.04 7.11
CA THR A 204 22.22 -0.97 6.60
C THR A 204 21.62 -2.30 6.15
N SER A 205 20.36 -2.56 6.47
CA SER A 205 19.63 -3.79 6.15
C SER A 205 18.20 -3.47 5.70
N HIS A 206 17.58 -4.42 5.00
CA HIS A 206 16.16 -4.34 4.61
C HIS A 206 15.22 -4.29 5.82
N THR A 207 15.62 -4.89 6.95
CA THR A 207 14.85 -4.81 8.20
C THR A 207 14.87 -3.39 8.77
N ALA A 208 16.04 -2.75 8.81
CA ALA A 208 16.18 -1.36 9.24
C ALA A 208 15.48 -0.38 8.27
N LEU A 209 15.45 -0.69 6.97
CA LEU A 209 14.65 0.06 6.00
C LEU A 209 13.16 -0.02 6.34
N LYS A 210 12.64 -1.24 6.58
CA LYS A 210 11.23 -1.45 6.95
C LYS A 210 10.87 -0.69 8.23
N GLU A 211 11.73 -0.72 9.25
CA GLU A 211 11.53 0.06 10.48
C GLU A 211 11.45 1.56 10.18
N LEU A 212 12.32 2.08 9.32
CA LEU A 212 12.32 3.48 8.91
C LEU A 212 11.06 3.87 8.11
N GLU A 213 10.57 2.98 7.24
CA GLU A 213 9.30 3.15 6.53
C GLU A 213 8.12 3.21 7.50
N SER A 214 8.09 2.36 8.52
CA SER A 214 7.06 2.40 9.56
C SER A 214 7.13 3.67 10.40
N ILE A 215 8.33 4.16 10.74
CA ILE A 215 8.50 5.48 11.40
C ILE A 215 7.95 6.60 10.50
N HIS A 216 8.24 6.56 9.19
CA HIS A 216 7.70 7.52 8.24
C HIS A 216 6.16 7.50 8.23
N LYS A 217 5.52 6.32 8.28
CA LYS A 217 4.05 6.19 8.40
C LYS A 217 3.52 6.82 9.69
N VAL A 218 4.17 6.61 10.84
CA VAL A 218 3.79 7.23 12.12
C VAL A 218 3.88 8.76 12.06
N LEU A 219 4.93 9.30 11.43
CA LEU A 219 5.07 10.75 11.24
C LEU A 219 3.97 11.31 10.33
N ASP A 220 3.60 10.58 9.28
CA ASP A 220 2.49 10.95 8.39
C ASP A 220 1.14 10.95 9.13
N LEU A 221 0.92 9.94 9.99
CA LEU A 221 -0.24 9.89 10.89
C LEU A 221 -0.29 11.11 11.81
N TYR A 222 0.84 11.52 12.40
CA TYR A 222 0.91 12.73 13.23
C TYR A 222 0.53 13.98 12.44
N VAL A 223 1.10 14.14 11.22
CA VAL A 223 0.76 15.26 10.33
C VAL A 223 -0.73 15.25 10.01
N TRP A 224 -1.30 14.08 9.69
CA TRP A 224 -2.73 13.95 9.38
C TRP A 224 -3.59 14.41 10.56
N LEU A 225 -3.29 13.95 11.78
CA LEU A 225 -4.01 14.33 13.01
C LEU A 225 -3.87 15.83 13.30
N SER A 226 -2.68 16.41 13.08
CA SER A 226 -2.43 17.84 13.30
C SER A 226 -3.28 18.79 12.45
N TYR A 227 -3.75 18.34 11.27
CA TYR A 227 -4.69 19.12 10.47
C TYR A 227 -6.12 19.13 11.01
N ARG A 228 -6.49 18.17 11.88
CA ARG A 228 -7.84 18.08 12.47
C ARG A 228 -7.90 18.48 13.93
N LEU A 229 -6.79 18.30 14.67
CA LEU A 229 -6.65 18.57 16.10
C LEU A 229 -5.46 19.51 16.35
N GLU A 230 -5.48 20.68 15.72
CA GLU A 230 -4.33 21.61 15.66
C GLU A 230 -3.80 22.02 17.05
N GLU A 231 -4.69 22.36 17.98
CA GLU A 231 -4.33 22.73 19.36
C GLU A 231 -3.68 21.57 20.14
N SER A 232 -4.06 20.34 19.82
CA SER A 232 -3.62 19.14 20.53
C SER A 232 -2.39 18.48 19.89
N PHE A 233 -2.12 18.75 18.62
CA PHE A 233 -0.98 18.22 17.86
C PHE A 233 -0.15 19.39 17.29
N PRO A 234 0.53 20.17 18.15
CA PRO A 234 1.13 21.44 17.75
C PRO A 234 2.41 21.30 16.90
N ASP A 235 3.06 20.14 16.92
CA ASP A 235 4.41 19.97 16.37
C ASP A 235 4.41 19.54 14.88
N ARG A 236 3.46 20.05 14.08
CA ARG A 236 3.27 19.69 12.65
C ARG A 236 4.51 19.93 11.80
N GLU A 237 5.17 21.07 11.97
CA GLU A 237 6.39 21.42 11.23
C GLU A 237 7.56 20.48 11.60
N LEU A 238 7.65 20.10 12.88
CA LEU A 238 8.64 19.13 13.34
C LEU A 238 8.36 17.76 12.72
N ALA A 239 7.12 17.28 12.75
CA ALA A 239 6.73 16.02 12.13
C ALA A 239 7.05 16.00 10.62
N SER A 240 6.76 17.09 9.92
CA SER A 240 7.01 17.23 8.49
C SER A 240 8.50 17.22 8.15
N SER A 241 9.33 17.91 8.95
CA SER A 241 10.78 17.90 8.75
C SER A 241 11.41 16.53 9.03
N GLN A 242 10.99 15.87 10.12
CA GLN A 242 11.42 14.51 10.47
C GLN A 242 10.99 13.49 9.40
N LYS A 243 9.79 13.66 8.82
CA LYS A 243 9.29 12.84 7.72
C LYS A 243 10.17 13.01 6.47
N ALA A 244 10.53 14.24 6.12
CA ALA A 244 11.42 14.52 4.98
C ALA A 244 12.82 13.89 5.17
N ILE A 245 13.34 13.89 6.40
CA ILE A 245 14.59 13.19 6.74
C ILE A 245 14.44 11.68 6.51
N CYS A 246 13.33 11.06 6.93
CA CYS A 246 13.08 9.64 6.65
C CYS A 246 13.09 9.36 5.15
N SER A 247 12.39 10.18 4.36
CA SER A 247 12.33 10.01 2.90
C SER A 247 13.72 10.08 2.26
N MET A 248 14.56 11.02 2.69
CA MET A 248 15.94 11.15 2.21
C MET A 248 16.79 9.93 2.58
N LEU A 249 16.71 9.44 3.82
CA LEU A 249 17.47 8.26 4.24
C LEU A 249 17.01 6.96 3.54
N ILE A 250 15.71 6.84 3.27
CA ILE A 250 15.13 5.75 2.48
C ILE A 250 15.68 5.82 1.04
N GLU A 251 15.65 7.01 0.43
CA GLU A 251 16.16 7.23 -0.93
C GLU A 251 17.65 6.87 -1.03
N GLU A 252 18.49 7.35 -0.09
CA GLU A 252 19.92 7.06 -0.05
C GLU A 252 20.20 5.55 0.09
N PHE A 253 19.42 4.83 0.91
CA PHE A 253 19.54 3.38 1.01
C PHE A 253 19.20 2.67 -0.30
N LEU A 254 18.10 3.07 -0.95
CA LEU A 254 17.63 2.46 -2.20
C LEU A 254 18.59 2.75 -3.36
N GLU A 255 19.18 3.95 -3.43
CA GLU A 255 20.23 4.27 -4.39
C GLU A 255 21.47 3.40 -4.19
N GLY A 256 21.89 3.16 -2.94
CA GLY A 256 23.01 2.28 -2.61
C GLY A 256 22.81 0.80 -3.00
N GLN A 257 21.56 0.35 -3.12
CA GLN A 257 21.21 -0.99 -3.61
C GLN A 257 21.10 -1.06 -5.15
N GLY A 258 21.20 0.07 -5.86
CA GLY A 258 21.16 0.16 -7.31
C GLY A 258 22.30 -0.62 -7.98
N TRP A 259 21.96 -1.75 -8.59
CA TRP A 259 22.80 -2.57 -9.48
C TRP A 259 24.26 -2.80 -9.03
N GLN A 260 24.48 -3.68 -8.05
CA GLN A 260 25.79 -4.34 -7.96
C GLN A 260 25.96 -5.26 -9.17
N ARG A 261 27.01 -5.04 -9.99
CA ARG A 261 27.33 -5.93 -11.13
C ARG A 261 27.29 -7.38 -10.65
N PRO A 262 26.46 -8.26 -11.24
CA PRO A 262 26.47 -9.66 -10.87
C PRO A 262 27.88 -10.18 -11.14
N ARG A 263 28.58 -10.59 -10.08
CA ARG A 263 29.83 -11.35 -10.18
C ARG A 263 29.50 -12.53 -11.08
N THR A 264 30.07 -12.55 -12.28
CA THR A 264 29.90 -13.60 -13.28
C THR A 264 30.38 -14.93 -12.68
N LYS A 265 29.50 -15.63 -11.95
CA LYS A 265 29.68 -17.04 -11.72
C LYS A 265 29.43 -17.68 -13.08
N ARG A 266 30.52 -18.09 -13.73
CA ARG A 266 30.50 -18.98 -14.89
C ARG A 266 29.45 -20.06 -14.62
N LEU A 267 28.39 -20.06 -15.42
CA LEU A 267 27.48 -21.19 -15.51
C LEU A 267 28.32 -22.39 -15.91
N THR A 268 28.65 -23.24 -14.95
CA THR A 268 29.20 -24.57 -15.23
C THR A 268 28.11 -25.33 -15.96
N GLN A 269 28.37 -25.68 -17.23
CA GLN A 269 27.56 -26.60 -17.99
C GLN A 269 27.43 -27.91 -17.20
N LYS A 270 26.28 -28.11 -16.53
CA LYS A 270 25.89 -29.44 -16.08
C LYS A 270 25.54 -30.23 -17.33
N SER A 271 26.38 -31.22 -17.63
CA SER A 271 26.13 -32.28 -18.59
C SER A 271 24.74 -32.87 -18.35
N ARG A 272 23.93 -32.91 -19.41
CA ARG A 272 22.68 -33.67 -19.45
C ARG A 272 23.01 -35.16 -19.28
N SER A 273 22.76 -35.70 -18.10
CA SER A 273 22.59 -37.15 -17.92
C SER A 273 21.17 -37.50 -18.36
N ILE A 274 21.06 -38.13 -19.53
CA ILE A 274 19.83 -38.73 -20.05
C ILE A 274 19.43 -39.87 -19.09
N SER A 275 18.38 -39.69 -18.30
CA SER A 275 17.73 -40.79 -17.60
C SER A 275 16.65 -41.37 -18.50
N LEU A 276 16.97 -42.48 -19.18
CA LEU A 276 16.01 -43.39 -19.79
C LEU A 276 15.19 -44.04 -18.67
N ILE A 277 14.04 -43.46 -18.32
CA ILE A 277 12.87 -44.10 -17.69
C ILE A 277 11.73 -43.07 -17.74
N SER A 278 10.82 -43.23 -18.70
CA SER A 278 9.41 -42.79 -18.73
C SER A 278 8.93 -42.63 -20.18
N GLN A 279 9.01 -43.72 -20.95
CA GLN A 279 8.41 -43.79 -22.30
C GLN A 279 7.20 -44.73 -22.39
N GLU A 280 6.63 -45.15 -21.27
CA GLU A 280 5.46 -46.05 -21.29
C GLU A 280 4.38 -45.58 -20.33
N THR A 281 3.66 -44.51 -20.68
CA THR A 281 2.21 -44.35 -20.40
C THR A 281 1.72 -43.02 -20.93
N ARG A 282 1.40 -42.97 -22.23
CA ARG A 282 0.39 -42.06 -22.82
C ARG A 282 0.04 -42.52 -24.23
N GLN A 283 -0.43 -43.75 -24.31
CA GLN A 283 -1.37 -44.20 -25.34
C GLN A 283 -2.64 -44.59 -24.59
N LYS A 284 -3.65 -43.72 -24.63
CA LYS A 284 -5.10 -44.02 -24.70
C LYS A 284 -5.90 -42.75 -24.37
N PHE A 285 -6.48 -42.20 -25.44
CA PHE A 285 -7.53 -41.18 -25.55
C PHE A 285 -7.19 -39.75 -25.14
#